data_AF-A0A436DSS9-F1
#
_entry.id   AF-A0A436DSS9-F1
#
_cell.length_a   1.000
_cell.length_b   1.000
_cell.length_c   1.000
_cell.angle_alpha   90.00
_cell.angle_beta   90.00
_cell.angle_gamma   90.00
#
_symmetry.space_group_name_H-M   'P 1'
#
loop_
_entity.id
_entity.type
_entity.pdbx_description
1 polymer ?
#
loop_
_entity_poly.entity_id
_entity_poly.type
_entity_poly.pdbx_seq_one_letter_code
_entity_poly.pdbx_strand_id
1 'polypeptide(L)'
;FQPYVVPLTLVILAMVFAVQRFGTGGVGLVFGPVTAVWFLAIGLSGLNHIIADPEILWAVSPHYIVAFLINSPDVAFVTIGAIFLAVTGAEALYADLGHFGRKPIVLAWLAIVFPCLLLNYAGQGAFVLAKNGVVGHPFFEMNEGW
;
A
#
# COMPACT_ATOMS: atom_id res chain seq x y z
N PHE A 1 17.46 -8.02 -16.75
CA PHE A 1 16.16 -7.34 -17.01
C PHE A 1 16.22 -5.81 -16.99
N GLN A 2 17.17 -5.16 -16.30
CA GLN A 2 17.29 -3.69 -16.25
C GLN A 2 17.22 -2.94 -17.60
N PRO A 3 17.82 -3.41 -18.72
CA PRO A 3 17.73 -2.67 -20.00
C PRO A 3 16.34 -2.67 -20.63
N TYR A 4 15.41 -3.53 -20.19
CA TYR A 4 14.04 -3.62 -20.72
C TYR A 4 13.01 -2.84 -19.90
N VAL A 5 13.38 -2.32 -18.72
CA VAL A 5 12.46 -1.59 -17.85
C VAL A 5 11.93 -0.34 -18.55
N VAL A 6 12.82 0.46 -19.14
CA VAL A 6 12.45 1.71 -19.83
C VAL A 6 11.59 1.45 -21.07
N PRO A 7 11.98 0.58 -22.03
CA PRO A 7 11.14 0.27 -23.19
C PRO A 7 9.77 -0.28 -22.83
N LEU A 8 9.70 -1.22 -21.87
CA LEU A 8 8.43 -1.82 -21.48
C LEU A 8 7.51 -0.80 -20.79
N THR A 9 8.07 0.09 -19.96
CA THR A 9 7.31 1.17 -19.33
C THR A 9 6.70 2.10 -20.36
N LEU A 10 7.46 2.49 -21.39
CA LEU A 10 6.96 3.32 -22.49
C LEU A 10 5.82 2.63 -23.26
N VAL A 11 5.95 1.33 -23.51
CA VAL A 11 4.90 0.54 -24.18
C VAL A 11 3.63 0.47 -23.34
N ILE A 12 3.74 0.20 -22.03
CA ILE A 12 2.59 0.15 -21.12
C ILE A 12 1.89 1.51 -21.08
N LEU A 13 2.64 2.60 -20.90
CA LEU A 13 2.10 3.96 -20.86
C LEU A 13 1.39 4.30 -22.18
N ALA A 14 2.03 4.03 -23.33
CA ALA A 14 1.43 4.29 -24.64
C ALA A 14 0.10 3.54 -24.81
N MET A 15 0.02 2.27 -24.40
CA MET A 15 -1.22 1.50 -24.45
C MET A 15 -2.30 2.08 -23.53
N VAL A 16 -1.96 2.41 -22.28
CA VAL A 16 -2.92 2.99 -21.32
C VAL A 16 -3.48 4.32 -21.84
N PHE A 17 -2.62 5.24 -22.28
CA PHE A 17 -3.06 6.53 -22.85
C PHE A 17 -3.83 6.38 -24.16
N ALA A 18 -3.45 5.42 -25.01
CA ALA A 18 -4.17 5.14 -26.24
C ALA A 18 -5.61 4.66 -25.96
N VAL A 19 -5.85 3.93 -24.87
CA VAL A 19 -7.20 3.50 -24.46
C VAL A 19 -7.99 4.64 -23.81
N GLN A 20 -7.32 5.55 -23.07
CA GLN A 20 -8.00 6.69 -22.43
C GLN A 20 -8.70 7.63 -23.41
N ARG A 21 -8.28 7.68 -24.70
CA ARG A 21 -8.96 8.48 -25.75
C ARG A 21 -10.42 8.10 -25.97
N PHE A 22 -10.84 6.89 -25.58
CA PHE A 22 -12.21 6.39 -25.72
C PHE A 22 -13.11 6.76 -24.53
N GLY A 23 -12.60 7.56 -23.59
CA GLY A 23 -13.33 8.06 -22.43
C GLY A 23 -12.88 7.40 -21.13
N THR A 24 -12.73 8.21 -20.09
CA THR A 24 -12.27 7.77 -18.75
C THR A 24 -13.30 6.89 -18.02
N GLY A 25 -14.59 6.99 -18.38
CA GLY A 25 -15.66 6.20 -17.78
C GLY A 25 -15.55 4.69 -18.07
N GLY A 26 -15.22 4.31 -19.30
CA GLY A 26 -15.04 2.90 -19.66
C GLY A 26 -13.80 2.27 -19.02
N VAL A 27 -12.73 3.06 -18.89
CA VAL A 27 -11.50 2.66 -18.20
C VAL A 27 -11.77 2.43 -16.71
N GLY A 28 -12.50 3.33 -16.06
CA GLY A 28 -12.86 3.20 -14.64
C GLY A 28 -13.66 1.92 -14.32
N LEU A 29 -14.49 1.45 -15.26
CA LEU A 29 -15.27 0.22 -15.08
C LEU A 29 -14.40 -1.05 -15.03
N VAL A 30 -13.25 -1.04 -15.71
CA VAL A 30 -12.29 -2.18 -15.69
C VAL A 30 -11.29 -2.03 -14.55
N PHE A 31 -10.78 -0.81 -14.33
CA PHE A 31 -9.77 -0.56 -13.30
C PHE A 31 -10.33 -0.71 -11.88
N GLY A 32 -11.60 -0.38 -11.64
CA GLY A 32 -12.22 -0.54 -10.32
C GLY A 32 -12.22 -2.00 -9.82
N PRO A 33 -12.80 -2.95 -10.56
CA PRO A 33 -12.76 -4.37 -10.19
C PRO A 33 -11.35 -4.94 -10.09
N VAL A 34 -10.44 -4.58 -11.02
CA VAL A 34 -9.04 -5.04 -10.99
C VAL A 34 -8.33 -4.56 -9.73
N THR A 35 -8.50 -3.28 -9.36
CA THR A 35 -7.91 -2.74 -8.13
C THR A 35 -8.54 -3.36 -6.88
N ALA A 36 -9.85 -3.62 -6.87
CA ALA A 36 -10.51 -4.32 -5.77
C ALA A 36 -9.95 -5.75 -5.58
N VAL A 37 -9.80 -6.52 -6.66
CA VAL A 37 -9.19 -7.86 -6.62
C VAL A 37 -7.75 -7.78 -6.10
N TRP A 38 -6.98 -6.81 -6.58
CA TRP A 38 -5.61 -6.59 -6.11
C TRP A 38 -5.54 -6.32 -4.59
N PHE A 39 -6.37 -5.40 -4.08
CA PHE A 39 -6.42 -5.09 -2.65
C PHE A 39 -6.81 -6.32 -1.83
N LEU A 40 -7.82 -7.07 -2.26
CA LEU A 40 -8.22 -8.30 -1.58
C LEU A 40 -7.08 -9.33 -1.58
N ALA A 41 -6.35 -9.50 -2.69
CA ALA A 41 -5.24 -10.43 -2.78
C ALA A 41 -4.12 -10.09 -1.78
N ILE A 42 -3.68 -8.82 -1.74
CA ILE A 42 -2.62 -8.40 -0.80
C ILE A 42 -3.09 -8.42 0.67
N GLY A 43 -4.38 -8.17 0.92
CA GLY A 43 -4.98 -8.26 2.24
C GLY A 43 -5.05 -9.69 2.76
N LEU A 44 -5.45 -10.64 1.91
CA LEU A 44 -5.44 -12.08 2.23
C LEU A 44 -4.02 -12.61 2.47
N SER A 45 -3.07 -12.19 1.64
CA SER A 45 -1.65 -12.50 1.84
C SER A 45 -1.13 -12.01 3.20
N GLY A 46 -1.44 -10.76 3.55
CA GLY A 46 -1.06 -10.21 4.85
C GLY A 46 -1.73 -10.93 6.02
N LEU A 47 -3.01 -11.27 5.88
CA LEU A 47 -3.77 -12.02 6.89
C LEU A 47 -3.13 -13.38 7.21
N ASN A 48 -2.66 -14.11 6.20
CA ASN A 48 -1.97 -15.39 6.42
C ASN A 48 -0.74 -15.25 7.33
N HIS A 49 0.01 -14.16 7.17
CA HIS A 49 1.20 -13.90 8.00
C HIS A 49 0.84 -13.45 9.41
N ILE A 50 -0.23 -12.66 9.57
CA ILE A 50 -0.73 -12.26 10.90
C ILE A 50 -1.22 -13.48 11.69
N ILE A 51 -1.87 -14.45 11.04
CA ILE A 51 -2.31 -15.68 11.70
C ILE A 51 -1.09 -16.50 12.16
N ALA A 52 -0.01 -16.52 11.37
CA ALA A 52 1.22 -17.23 11.71
C ALA A 52 1.98 -16.57 12.87
N ASP A 53 1.98 -15.23 12.94
CA ASP A 53 2.62 -14.46 14.02
C ASP A 53 1.67 -13.36 14.56
N PRO A 54 0.79 -13.71 15.52
CA PRO A 54 -0.19 -12.77 16.07
C PRO A 54 0.43 -11.69 16.95
N GLU A 55 1.71 -11.79 17.33
CA GLU A 55 2.36 -10.80 18.19
C GLU A 55 2.42 -9.43 17.51
N ILE A 56 2.39 -9.39 16.18
CA ILE A 56 2.33 -8.15 15.41
C ILE A 56 1.12 -7.26 15.78
N LEU A 57 0.04 -7.82 16.32
CA LEU A 57 -1.12 -7.04 16.75
C LEU A 57 -0.79 -6.09 17.90
N TRP A 58 0.25 -6.38 18.68
CA TRP A 58 0.74 -5.46 19.71
C TRP A 58 1.30 -4.16 19.12
N ALA A 59 1.73 -4.16 17.84
CA ALA A 59 2.29 -2.99 17.17
C ALA A 59 1.32 -1.79 17.11
N VAL A 60 0.02 -2.01 17.31
CA VAL A 60 -1.00 -0.95 17.44
C VAL A 60 -0.76 -0.08 18.68
N SER A 61 -0.10 -0.62 19.70
CA SER A 61 0.06 0.08 20.96
C SER A 61 1.07 1.25 20.84
N PRO A 62 0.72 2.46 21.32
CA PRO A 62 1.54 3.67 21.17
C PRO A 62 2.95 3.59 21.79
N HIS A 63 3.20 2.62 22.66
CA HIS A 63 4.52 2.46 23.27
C HIS A 63 5.63 2.21 22.23
N TYR A 64 5.34 1.54 21.12
CA TYR A 64 6.34 1.27 20.07
C TYR A 64 6.81 2.55 19.36
N ILE A 65 5.89 3.47 19.03
CA ILE A 65 6.29 4.73 18.39
C ILE A 65 7.07 5.61 19.37
N VAL A 66 6.71 5.62 20.66
CA VAL A 66 7.46 6.36 21.69
C VAL A 66 8.85 5.76 21.88
N ALA A 67 8.96 4.43 21.98
CA ALA A 67 10.24 3.75 22.07
C ALA A 67 11.10 3.99 20.83
N PHE A 68 10.53 3.98 19.63
CA PHE A 68 11.24 4.26 18.39
C PHE A 68 11.79 5.70 18.34
N LEU A 69 10.99 6.68 18.76
CA LEU A 69 11.41 8.09 18.87
C LEU A 69 12.60 8.28 19.81
N ILE A 70 12.61 7.57 20.95
CA ILE A 70 13.66 7.70 21.97
C ILE A 70 14.92 6.94 21.56
N ASN A 71 14.77 5.70 21.07
CA ASN A 71 15.89 4.80 20.79
C ASN A 71 16.56 5.07 19.44
N SER A 72 15.90 5.75 18.50
CA SER A 72 16.42 5.99 17.15
C SER A 72 15.99 7.36 16.62
N PRO A 73 16.39 8.46 17.28
CA PRO A 73 15.87 9.81 17.00
C PRO A 73 16.14 10.29 15.57
N ASP A 74 17.34 10.01 15.01
CA ASP A 74 17.69 10.46 13.66
C ASP A 74 16.83 9.78 12.58
N VAL A 75 16.66 8.46 12.69
CA VAL A 75 15.83 7.67 11.76
C VAL A 75 14.36 8.01 11.96
N ALA A 76 13.92 8.18 13.21
CA ALA A 76 12.55 8.53 13.53
C ALA A 76 12.18 9.91 12.99
N PHE A 77 13.08 10.89 13.07
CA PHE A 77 12.86 12.22 12.49
C PHE A 77 12.60 12.15 10.99
N VAL A 78 13.45 11.43 10.24
CA VAL A 78 13.28 11.26 8.79
C VAL A 78 11.99 10.50 8.46
N THR A 79 11.71 9.43 9.20
CA THR A 79 10.53 8.58 8.99
C THR A 79 9.24 9.35 9.22
N ILE A 80 9.15 10.10 10.32
CA ILE A 80 7.97 10.91 10.64
C ILE A 80 7.81 12.04 9.63
N GLY A 81 8.90 12.70 9.22
CA GLY A 81 8.87 13.70 8.15
C GLY A 81 8.28 13.13 6.85
N ALA A 82 8.67 11.92 6.46
CA ALA A 82 8.10 11.23 5.30
C ALA A 82 6.61 10.92 5.47
N ILE A 83 6.16 10.52 6.67
CA ILE A 83 4.73 10.31 6.96
C ILE A 83 3.95 11.62 6.79
N PHE A 84 4.43 12.73 7.35
CA PHE A 84 3.77 14.04 7.20
C PHE A 84 3.72 14.48 5.72
N LEU A 85 4.79 14.27 4.96
CA LEU A 85 4.83 14.57 3.53
C LEU A 85 3.83 13.72 2.72
N ALA A 86 3.67 12.45 3.09
CA ALA A 86 2.67 11.59 2.46
C ALA A 86 1.24 12.05 2.78
N VAL A 87 0.97 12.47 4.03
CA VAL A 87 -0.34 12.99 4.45
C VAL A 87 -0.70 14.27 3.70
N THR A 88 0.21 15.23 3.59
CA THR A 88 -0.04 16.48 2.85
C THR A 88 -0.24 16.23 1.35
N GLY A 89 0.50 15.29 0.77
CA GLY A 89 0.26 14.84 -0.61
C GLY A 89 -1.12 14.20 -0.82
N ALA A 90 -1.62 13.45 0.17
CA ALA A 90 -2.95 12.86 0.12
C ALA A 90 -4.06 13.91 0.16
N GLU A 91 -3.93 14.97 0.97
CA GLU A 91 -4.91 16.07 1.02
C GLU A 91 -5.04 16.77 -0.34
N ALA A 92 -3.90 17.02 -1.02
CA ALA A 92 -3.88 17.60 -2.36
C ALA A 92 -4.57 16.69 -3.38
N LEU A 93 -4.33 15.38 -3.32
CA LEU A 93 -4.99 14.40 -4.19
C LEU A 93 -6.51 14.35 -3.95
N TYR A 94 -6.95 14.36 -2.69
CA TYR A 94 -8.38 14.35 -2.37
C TYR A 94 -9.10 15.64 -2.78
N ALA A 95 -8.42 16.79 -2.76
CA ALA A 95 -8.98 18.05 -3.26
C ALA A 95 -9.28 17.99 -4.76
N ASP A 96 -8.42 17.31 -5.54
CA ASP A 96 -8.58 17.15 -6.99
C ASP A 96 -9.68 16.14 -7.36
N LEU A 97 -9.95 15.18 -6.47
CA LEU A 97 -11.05 14.22 -6.59
C LEU A 97 -12.43 14.82 -6.28
N GLY A 98 -12.55 16.11 -6.00
CA GLY A 98 -13.80 16.78 -5.60
C GLY A 98 -14.97 16.67 -6.59
N HIS A 99 -14.71 16.27 -7.83
CA HIS A 99 -15.74 15.92 -8.83
C HIS A 99 -16.42 14.57 -8.57
N PHE A 100 -15.81 13.70 -7.77
CA PHE A 100 -16.42 12.50 -7.23
C PHE A 100 -17.14 12.81 -5.92
N GLY A 101 -18.32 12.24 -5.72
CA GLY A 101 -19.06 12.40 -4.47
C GLY A 101 -18.28 11.83 -3.27
N ARG A 102 -18.29 12.55 -2.14
CA ARG A 102 -17.65 12.12 -0.87
C ARG A 102 -18.04 10.70 -0.44
N LYS A 103 -19.31 10.32 -0.60
CA LYS A 103 -19.84 9.04 -0.09
C LYS A 103 -19.19 7.81 -0.75
N PRO A 104 -19.13 7.68 -2.09
CA PRO A 104 -18.40 6.60 -2.76
C PRO A 104 -16.94 6.47 -2.29
N ILE A 105 -16.22 7.58 -2.15
CA ILE A 105 -14.80 7.59 -1.75
C ILE A 105 -14.63 7.00 -0.36
N VAL A 106 -15.40 7.50 0.61
CA VAL A 106 -15.33 7.03 2.01
C VAL A 106 -15.68 5.55 2.12
N LEU A 107 -16.71 5.11 1.39
CA LEU A 107 -17.13 3.71 1.41
C LEU A 107 -16.05 2.79 0.83
N ALA A 108 -15.51 3.10 -0.35
CA ALA A 108 -14.46 2.31 -0.97
C ALA A 108 -13.19 2.26 -0.09
N TRP A 109 -12.84 3.40 0.52
CA TRP A 109 -11.71 3.49 1.44
C TRP A 109 -11.91 2.60 2.67
N LEU A 110 -12.98 2.82 3.44
CA LEU A 110 -13.17 2.14 4.72
C LEU A 110 -13.56 0.66 4.57
N ALA A 111 -14.26 0.29 3.49
CA ALA A 111 -14.74 -1.08 3.31
C ALA A 111 -13.70 -2.02 2.69
N ILE A 112 -12.82 -1.51 1.81
CA ILE A 112 -11.90 -2.37 1.04
C ILE A 112 -10.46 -1.90 1.21
N VAL A 113 -10.14 -0.68 0.80
CA VAL A 113 -8.74 -0.24 0.66
C VAL A 113 -8.02 -0.20 2.00
N PHE A 114 -8.60 0.48 2.99
CA PHE A 114 -8.04 0.62 4.33
C PHE A 114 -7.83 -0.75 5.04
N PRO A 115 -8.83 -1.64 5.16
CA PRO A 115 -8.62 -2.92 5.83
C PRO A 115 -7.59 -3.79 5.09
N CYS A 116 -7.60 -3.81 3.76
CA CYS A 116 -6.62 -4.59 2.99
C CYS A 116 -5.19 -4.06 3.16
N LEU A 117 -5.00 -2.74 3.16
CA LEU A 117 -3.70 -2.13 3.42
C LEU A 117 -3.23 -2.39 4.84
N LEU A 118 -4.11 -2.28 5.84
CA LEU A 118 -3.77 -2.56 7.23
C LEU A 118 -3.31 -4.01 7.40
N LEU A 119 -4.07 -4.97 6.83
CA LEU A 119 -3.70 -6.39 6.83
C LEU A 119 -2.39 -6.63 6.11
N ASN A 120 -2.17 -5.99 4.96
CA ASN A 120 -0.93 -6.15 4.22
C ASN A 120 0.28 -5.63 5.02
N TYR A 121 0.22 -4.40 5.55
CA TYR A 121 1.33 -3.83 6.32
C TYR A 121 1.62 -4.59 7.61
N ALA A 122 0.59 -4.98 8.35
CA ALA A 122 0.76 -5.84 9.52
C ALA A 122 1.33 -7.21 9.11
N GLY A 123 0.87 -7.82 8.03
CA GLY A 123 1.44 -9.05 7.50
C GLY A 123 2.92 -8.94 7.15
N GLN A 124 3.37 -7.82 6.55
CA GLN A 124 4.80 -7.63 6.31
C GLN A 124 5.58 -7.51 7.61
N GLY A 125 5.04 -6.80 8.61
CA GLY A 125 5.65 -6.69 9.93
C GLY A 125 5.79 -8.06 10.61
N ALA A 126 4.74 -8.88 10.55
CA ALA A 126 4.73 -10.26 11.06
C ALA A 126 5.82 -11.10 10.37
N PHE A 127 5.94 -11.00 9.04
CA PHE A 127 6.98 -11.66 8.28
C PHE A 127 8.39 -11.21 8.66
N VAL A 128 8.59 -9.89 8.86
CA VAL A 128 9.87 -9.32 9.30
C VAL A 128 10.27 -9.86 10.67
N LEU A 129 9.32 -9.94 11.61
CA LEU A 129 9.55 -10.50 12.95
C LEU A 129 9.96 -11.96 12.87
N ALA A 130 9.24 -12.77 12.08
CA ALA A 130 9.55 -14.18 11.87
C ALA A 130 10.93 -14.43 11.23
N LYS A 131 11.48 -13.46 10.49
CA LYS A 131 12.82 -13.52 9.87
C LYS A 131 13.91 -12.78 10.67
N ASN A 132 13.69 -12.50 11.95
CA ASN A 132 14.63 -11.78 12.83
C ASN A 132 15.06 -10.40 12.26
N GLY A 133 14.19 -9.73 11.52
CA GLY A 133 14.45 -8.38 10.98
C GLY A 133 15.29 -8.32 9.70
N VAL A 134 15.77 -9.44 9.15
CA VAL A 134 16.60 -9.45 7.94
C VAL A 134 15.75 -9.75 6.70
N VAL A 135 15.31 -8.69 6.03
CA VAL A 135 14.49 -8.77 4.81
C VAL A 135 14.85 -7.61 3.87
N GLY A 136 14.97 -7.91 2.57
CA GLY A 136 15.28 -6.89 1.57
C GLY A 136 14.02 -6.22 1.03
N HIS A 137 13.11 -7.03 0.50
CA HIS A 137 11.81 -6.59 -0.01
C HIS A 137 10.67 -7.40 0.63
N PRO A 138 10.20 -7.01 1.83
CA PRO A 138 9.22 -7.76 2.60
C PRO A 138 7.95 -8.10 1.82
N PHE A 139 7.45 -7.16 1.00
CA PHE A 139 6.27 -7.37 0.17
C PHE A 139 6.39 -8.60 -0.74
N PHE A 140 7.52 -8.70 -1.45
CA PHE A 140 7.74 -9.81 -2.36
C PHE A 140 8.10 -11.06 -1.57
N GLU A 141 9.10 -10.98 -0.68
CA GLU A 141 9.61 -12.13 0.08
C GLU A 141 8.55 -12.87 0.91
N MET A 142 7.51 -12.19 1.41
CA MET A 142 6.42 -12.88 2.15
C MET A 142 5.54 -13.77 1.24
N ASN A 143 5.47 -13.48 -0.05
CA ASN A 143 4.64 -14.23 -0.99
C ASN A 143 5.52 -15.28 -1.68
N GLU A 144 5.78 -16.44 -1.07
CA GLU A 144 6.63 -17.46 -1.70
C GLU A 144 6.10 -17.85 -3.10
N GLY A 145 6.95 -17.75 -4.15
CA GLY A 145 6.62 -18.20 -5.52
C GLY A 145 6.60 -17.15 -6.64
N TRP A 146 7.14 -15.94 -6.42
CA TRP A 146 7.55 -15.02 -7.50
C TRP A 146 9.02 -15.24 -7.88
#